data_AF-A0A6G7ZJA2-F1
#
_entry.id   AF-A0A6G7ZJA2-F1
#
_cell.length_a   1.000
_cell.length_b   1.000
_cell.length_c   1.000
_cell.angle_alpha   90.00
_cell.angle_beta   90.00
_cell.angle_gamma   90.00
#
_symmetry.space_group_name_H-M   'P 1'
#
loop_
_entity.id
_entity.type
_entity.pdbx_description
1 polymer ?
#
loop_
_entity_poly.entity_id
_entity_poly.type
_entity_poly.pdbx_seq_one_letter_code
_entity_poly.pdbx_strand_id
1 'polypeptide(L)'
;MGGPKPAKDARVTVNVTDVAADKFQFQSNDLPVGKDNHITFDNVAGYNGFNVYFQLQGADGYRFPDDLEEALYVKGGSSTYCPQSKSTWGQFEAVDVLDNGRTLKVWNKNDAKAKFAYTLIAKKTGEKDLIMDPGGTNNNGGGTSDFAFSSNVVVGAVAAAALLAVAFIVLR
;
A
#
# COMPACT_ATOMS: atom_id res chain seq x y z
N MET A 1 -31.34 -2.16 7.27
CA MET A 1 -30.08 -2.52 6.59
C MET A 1 -29.42 -1.21 6.19
N GLY A 2 -28.21 -0.93 6.70
CA GLY A 2 -27.48 0.27 6.27
C GLY A 2 -27.03 0.07 4.83
N GLY A 3 -27.24 1.07 3.96
CA GLY A 3 -26.74 1.02 2.59
C GLY A 3 -25.21 0.86 2.54
N PRO A 4 -24.66 0.54 1.36
CA PRO A 4 -23.22 0.46 1.18
C PRO A 4 -22.53 1.75 1.64
N LYS A 5 -21.44 1.61 2.40
CA LYS A 5 -20.67 2.78 2.85
C LYS A 5 -19.95 3.41 1.66
N PRO A 6 -19.75 4.74 1.64
CA PRO A 6 -18.98 5.39 0.59
C PRO A 6 -17.56 4.80 0.51
N ALA A 7 -16.87 5.09 -0.58
CA ALA A 7 -15.44 4.78 -0.70
C ALA A 7 -14.64 5.24 0.53
N LYS A 8 -13.67 4.44 0.96
CA LYS A 8 -12.71 4.86 1.99
C LYS A 8 -11.57 5.64 1.32
N ASP A 9 -11.28 6.84 1.81
CA ASP A 9 -10.09 7.56 1.38
C ASP A 9 -8.84 6.98 2.05
N ALA A 10 -7.77 6.85 1.29
CA ALA A 10 -6.47 6.37 1.76
C ALA A 10 -5.34 7.20 1.17
N ARG A 11 -4.45 7.70 2.02
CA ARG A 11 -3.27 8.47 1.60
C ARG A 11 -2.04 7.58 1.64
N VAL A 12 -1.29 7.59 0.55
CA VAL A 12 -0.04 6.85 0.40
C VAL A 12 1.04 7.82 -0.01
N THR A 13 2.04 7.99 0.84
CA THR A 13 3.24 8.75 0.48
C THR A 13 4.18 7.86 -0.31
N VAL A 14 4.59 8.36 -1.47
CA VAL A 14 5.63 7.76 -2.33
C VAL A 14 6.93 8.52 -2.08
N ASN A 15 7.74 8.00 -1.17
CA ASN A 15 9.03 8.60 -0.79
C ASN A 15 10.10 8.14 -1.78
N VAL A 16 10.43 8.98 -2.75
CA VAL A 16 11.52 8.71 -3.70
C VAL A 16 12.84 9.06 -3.01
N THR A 17 13.73 8.08 -2.89
CA THR A 17 15.00 8.22 -2.18
C THR A 17 16.20 8.33 -3.12
N ASP A 18 16.07 7.83 -4.35
CA ASP A 18 17.10 7.90 -5.39
C ASP A 18 16.43 7.82 -6.76
N VAL A 19 16.33 8.96 -7.45
CA VAL A 19 15.71 9.07 -8.78
C VAL A 19 16.50 8.29 -9.82
N ALA A 20 17.84 8.33 -9.78
CA ALA A 20 18.67 7.72 -10.81
C ALA A 20 18.59 6.18 -10.79
N ALA A 21 18.33 5.62 -9.61
CA ALA A 21 18.17 4.18 -9.41
C ALA A 21 16.69 3.74 -9.26
N ASP A 22 15.72 4.62 -9.56
CA ASP A 22 14.29 4.36 -9.42
C ASP A 22 13.91 3.80 -8.01
N LYS A 23 14.58 4.26 -6.94
CA LYS A 23 14.33 3.78 -5.56
C LYS A 23 13.30 4.64 -4.86
N PHE A 24 12.31 3.96 -4.26
CA PHE A 24 11.26 4.59 -3.49
C PHE A 24 10.74 3.67 -2.37
N GLN A 25 10.00 4.24 -1.43
CA GLN A 25 9.29 3.52 -0.37
C GLN A 25 7.89 4.07 -0.17
N PHE A 26 6.95 3.18 0.08
CA PHE A 26 5.60 3.57 0.47
C PHE A 26 5.46 3.74 1.97
N GLN A 27 4.70 4.76 2.35
CA GLN A 27 4.25 4.97 3.72
C GLN A 27 2.78 5.31 3.71
N SER A 28 2.01 4.69 4.59
CA SER A 28 0.58 4.99 4.76
C SER A 28 0.17 4.68 6.19
N ASN A 29 -0.70 5.53 6.75
CA ASN A 29 -1.42 5.26 7.99
C ASN A 29 -2.81 4.66 7.73
N ASP A 30 -3.29 4.70 6.49
CA ASP A 30 -4.65 4.31 6.11
C ASP A 30 -4.73 2.88 5.56
N LEU A 31 -3.62 2.39 4.99
CA LEU A 31 -3.46 1.08 4.37
C LEU A 31 -2.17 0.39 4.84
N PRO A 32 -2.18 -0.92 5.09
CA PRO A 32 -0.96 -1.67 5.37
C PRO A 32 0.02 -1.65 4.18
N VAL A 33 1.26 -1.28 4.47
CA VAL A 33 2.40 -1.45 3.57
C VAL A 33 3.21 -2.67 4.04
N GLY A 34 3.20 -3.72 3.25
CA GLY A 34 3.88 -4.98 3.52
C GLY A 34 5.31 -5.01 3.00
N LYS A 35 5.87 -6.22 2.95
CA LYS A 35 7.19 -6.47 2.36
C LYS A 35 7.20 -6.03 0.88
N ASP A 36 8.37 -5.59 0.40
CA ASP A 36 8.59 -5.22 -1.00
C ASP A 36 7.68 -4.06 -1.49
N ASN A 37 7.36 -3.11 -0.59
CA ASN A 37 6.47 -1.96 -0.86
C ASN A 37 5.05 -2.34 -1.33
N HIS A 38 4.58 -3.53 -0.95
CA HIS A 38 3.27 -4.04 -1.36
C HIS A 38 2.13 -3.43 -0.54
N ILE A 39 1.05 -2.95 -1.18
CA ILE A 39 -0.12 -2.39 -0.48
C ILE A 39 -1.25 -3.42 -0.40
N THR A 40 -1.83 -3.58 0.80
CA THR A 40 -3.03 -4.40 1.00
C THR A 40 -4.28 -3.54 1.17
N PHE A 41 -5.30 -3.79 0.35
CA PHE A 41 -6.59 -3.11 0.40
C PHE A 41 -7.62 -3.97 1.11
N ASP A 42 -7.76 -3.79 2.43
CA ASP A 42 -8.67 -4.58 3.26
C ASP A 42 -10.00 -3.87 3.53
N ASN A 43 -11.09 -4.43 3.00
CA ASN A 43 -12.43 -3.87 3.06
C ASN A 43 -13.38 -4.68 3.95
N VAL A 44 -12.92 -5.09 5.14
CA VAL A 44 -13.75 -5.75 6.16
C VAL A 44 -15.01 -4.95 6.55
N ALA A 45 -14.97 -3.63 6.44
CA ALA A 45 -16.03 -2.74 6.91
C ALA A 45 -17.12 -2.44 5.86
N GLY A 46 -17.01 -2.99 4.64
CA GLY A 46 -18.04 -2.91 3.59
C GLY A 46 -18.15 -1.55 2.90
N TYR A 47 -17.03 -0.87 2.66
CA TYR A 47 -16.95 0.33 1.82
C TYR A 47 -17.11 -0.02 0.34
N ASN A 48 -17.50 0.95 -0.50
CA ASN A 48 -17.63 0.76 -1.95
C ASN A 48 -16.29 0.67 -2.72
N GLY A 49 -15.17 0.55 -2.00
CA GLY A 49 -13.82 0.62 -2.54
C GLY A 49 -12.96 1.66 -1.82
N PHE A 50 -11.90 2.10 -2.48
CA PHE A 50 -10.94 3.07 -1.95
C PHE A 50 -10.62 4.18 -2.95
N ASN A 51 -10.61 5.43 -2.49
CA ASN A 51 -9.91 6.51 -3.19
C ASN A 51 -8.49 6.57 -2.64
N VAL A 52 -7.52 6.16 -3.45
CA VAL A 52 -6.10 6.13 -3.07
C VAL A 52 -5.43 7.38 -3.61
N TYR A 53 -4.79 8.14 -2.72
CA TYR A 53 -4.05 9.35 -3.07
C TYR A 53 -2.56 9.07 -2.93
N PHE A 54 -1.88 8.80 -4.04
CA PHE A 54 -0.43 8.61 -4.08
C PHE A 54 0.26 9.97 -4.17
N GLN A 55 0.91 10.39 -3.09
CA GLN A 55 1.58 11.69 -2.99
C GLN A 55 3.09 11.53 -3.17
N LEU A 56 3.67 12.19 -4.18
CA LEU A 56 5.11 12.19 -4.44
C LEU A 56 5.88 13.07 -3.45
N GLN A 57 6.89 12.50 -2.81
CA GLN A 57 7.87 13.19 -1.96
C GLN A 57 9.29 12.79 -2.37
N GLY A 58 10.26 13.71 -2.23
CA GLY A 58 11.65 13.48 -2.64
C GLY A 58 11.92 13.37 -4.15
N ALA A 59 10.88 13.49 -4.99
CA ALA A 59 11.00 13.41 -6.45
C ALA A 59 11.22 14.81 -7.06
N ASP A 60 12.48 15.24 -7.18
CA ASP A 60 12.87 16.60 -7.59
C ASP A 60 12.45 16.95 -9.04
N GLY A 61 11.37 17.72 -9.12
CA GLY A 61 10.78 18.19 -10.39
C GLY A 61 9.90 17.17 -11.11
N TYR A 62 9.86 15.91 -10.65
CA TYR A 62 9.00 14.87 -11.21
C TYR A 62 7.53 15.08 -10.80
N ARG A 63 6.63 14.81 -11.75
CA ARG A 63 5.17 14.95 -11.62
C ARG A 63 4.47 13.78 -12.29
N PHE A 64 3.34 13.35 -11.75
CA PHE A 64 2.44 12.48 -12.49
C PHE A 64 1.97 13.21 -13.77
N PRO A 65 1.96 12.54 -14.93
CA PRO A 65 1.48 13.13 -16.18
C PRO A 65 -0.04 13.30 -16.13
N ASP A 66 -0.57 14.32 -16.83
CA ASP A 66 -2.01 14.55 -16.95
C ASP A 66 -2.72 13.43 -17.74
N ASP A 67 -1.99 12.69 -18.59
CA ASP A 67 -2.49 11.46 -19.19
C ASP A 67 -2.53 10.35 -18.12
N LEU A 68 -3.74 10.05 -17.64
CA LEU A 68 -4.00 9.07 -16.59
C LEU A 68 -3.58 7.64 -16.98
N GLU A 69 -3.66 7.30 -18.27
CA GLU A 69 -3.21 5.99 -18.76
C GLU A 69 -1.68 5.91 -18.82
N GLU A 70 -0.98 7.03 -18.78
CA GLU A 70 0.48 7.10 -18.62
C GLU A 70 0.92 7.13 -17.17
N ALA A 71 0.12 7.68 -16.27
CA ALA A 71 0.47 7.79 -14.85
C ALA A 71 0.42 6.44 -14.11
N LEU A 72 -0.36 5.48 -14.60
CA LEU A 72 -0.61 4.20 -13.95
C LEU A 72 -0.78 3.06 -14.95
N TYR A 73 0.06 2.03 -14.84
CA TYR A 73 -0.15 0.75 -15.51
C TYR A 73 -0.58 -0.31 -14.50
N VAL A 74 -1.55 -1.16 -14.85
CA VAL A 74 -2.10 -2.17 -13.93
C VAL A 74 -2.31 -3.50 -14.63
N LYS A 75 -1.97 -4.60 -13.95
CA LYS A 75 -2.27 -5.96 -14.37
C LYS A 75 -2.84 -6.80 -13.23
N GLY A 76 -4.07 -7.30 -13.41
CA GLY A 76 -4.69 -8.24 -12.48
C GLY A 76 -4.05 -9.63 -12.54
N GLY A 77 -4.10 -10.35 -11.41
CA GLY A 77 -3.65 -11.75 -11.29
C GLY A 77 -2.13 -11.96 -11.20
N SER A 78 -1.32 -10.90 -11.34
CA SER A 78 0.13 -10.93 -11.17
C SER A 78 0.50 -10.23 -9.87
N SER A 79 1.40 -10.78 -9.06
CA SER A 79 2.09 -10.03 -7.99
C SER A 79 3.60 -10.01 -8.18
N THR A 80 4.10 -10.64 -9.24
CA THR A 80 5.54 -10.91 -9.43
C THR A 80 6.16 -10.01 -10.50
N TYR A 81 5.36 -9.62 -11.50
CA TYR A 81 5.82 -8.77 -12.59
C TYR A 81 4.90 -7.57 -12.73
N CYS A 82 5.45 -6.38 -12.44
CA CYS A 82 4.78 -5.11 -12.65
C CYS A 82 4.76 -4.77 -14.16
N PRO A 83 3.62 -4.27 -14.67
CA PRO A 83 3.46 -3.99 -16.09
C PRO A 83 4.43 -2.91 -16.57
N GLN A 84 5.24 -3.22 -17.57
CA GLN A 84 6.23 -2.28 -18.15
C GLN A 84 5.69 -1.49 -19.34
N SER A 85 4.42 -1.69 -19.70
CA SER A 85 3.73 -1.00 -20.80
C SER A 85 2.29 -0.70 -20.40
N LYS A 86 1.66 0.27 -21.07
CA LYS A 86 0.26 0.68 -20.84
C LYS A 86 -0.66 -0.53 -20.69
N SER A 87 -1.32 -0.62 -19.54
CA SER A 87 -2.26 -1.69 -19.22
C SER A 87 -3.25 -1.26 -18.15
N THR A 88 -4.46 -1.83 -18.20
CA THR A 88 -5.55 -1.52 -17.27
C THR A 88 -6.20 -2.80 -16.75
N TRP A 89 -6.76 -2.77 -15.55
CA TRP A 89 -7.45 -3.93 -14.95
C TRP A 89 -8.92 -3.67 -14.58
N GLY A 90 -9.44 -2.45 -14.73
CA GLY A 90 -10.83 -2.16 -14.43
C GLY A 90 -11.17 -2.04 -12.93
N GLN A 91 -10.34 -2.64 -12.06
CA GLN A 91 -10.49 -2.57 -10.59
C GLN A 91 -9.69 -1.44 -9.95
N PHE A 92 -8.58 -1.05 -10.58
CA PHE A 92 -7.61 -0.10 -10.07
C PHE A 92 -7.26 0.86 -11.20
N GLU A 93 -7.73 2.10 -11.11
CA GLU A 93 -7.77 3.05 -12.24
C GLU A 93 -7.35 4.43 -11.76
N ALA A 94 -6.43 5.08 -12.48
CA ALA A 94 -6.14 6.50 -12.26
C ALA A 94 -7.37 7.32 -12.67
N VAL A 95 -7.78 8.25 -11.81
CA VAL A 95 -8.99 9.06 -12.02
C VAL A 95 -8.72 10.55 -12.06
N ASP A 96 -7.62 11.01 -11.46
CA ASP A 96 -7.26 12.43 -11.43
C ASP A 96 -5.80 12.64 -11.06
N VAL A 97 -5.27 13.80 -11.44
CA VAL A 97 -3.95 14.30 -11.03
C VAL A 97 -4.13 15.64 -10.34
N LEU A 98 -3.76 15.67 -9.07
CA LEU A 98 -3.97 16.78 -8.16
C LEU A 98 -2.65 17.44 -7.78
N ASP A 99 -2.75 18.58 -7.10
CA ASP A 99 -1.62 19.27 -6.47
C ASP A 99 -0.48 19.59 -7.45
N ASN A 100 -0.83 20.08 -8.65
CA ASN A 100 0.10 20.38 -9.74
C ASN A 100 0.98 19.17 -10.11
N GLY A 101 0.37 17.99 -10.24
CA GLY A 101 1.09 16.76 -10.61
C GLY A 101 1.77 16.05 -9.45
N ARG A 102 1.55 16.46 -8.19
CA ARG A 102 2.18 15.83 -7.02
C ARG A 102 1.37 14.70 -6.41
N THR A 103 0.09 14.61 -6.74
CA THR A 103 -0.79 13.58 -6.19
C THR A 103 -1.54 12.88 -7.31
N LEU A 104 -1.38 11.57 -7.45
CA LEU A 104 -2.22 10.76 -8.32
C LEU A 104 -3.39 10.21 -7.50
N LYS A 105 -4.61 10.50 -7.92
CA LYS A 105 -5.82 9.89 -7.36
C LYS A 105 -6.16 8.64 -8.16
N VAL A 106 -6.29 7.52 -7.45
CA VAL A 106 -6.61 6.20 -8.02
C VAL A 106 -7.87 5.66 -7.36
N TRP A 107 -8.79 5.17 -8.17
CA TRP A 107 -9.96 4.44 -7.70
C TRP A 107 -9.66 2.95 -7.63
N ASN A 108 -9.82 2.34 -6.46
CA ASN A 108 -9.81 0.90 -6.29
C ASN A 108 -11.21 0.40 -5.92
N LYS A 109 -11.92 -0.25 -6.86
CA LYS A 109 -13.25 -0.84 -6.61
C LYS A 109 -13.21 -1.89 -5.49
N ASN A 110 -12.11 -2.63 -5.39
CA ASN A 110 -11.93 -3.74 -4.45
C ASN A 110 -13.13 -4.70 -4.43
N ASP A 111 -13.70 -5.01 -5.61
CA ASP A 111 -14.90 -5.84 -5.73
C ASP A 111 -14.58 -7.35 -5.81
N ALA A 112 -13.31 -7.71 -6.00
CA ALA A 112 -12.85 -9.09 -6.11
C ALA A 112 -11.58 -9.30 -5.29
N LYS A 113 -11.49 -10.45 -4.61
CA LYS A 113 -10.24 -10.90 -3.96
C LYS A 113 -9.24 -11.27 -5.05
N ALA A 114 -8.19 -10.48 -5.21
CA ALA A 114 -7.20 -10.69 -6.24
C ALA A 114 -5.86 -10.03 -5.89
N LYS A 115 -4.78 -10.67 -6.31
CA LYS A 115 -3.47 -10.03 -6.41
C LYS A 115 -3.39 -9.23 -7.70
N PHE A 116 -2.65 -8.13 -7.68
CA PHE A 116 -2.38 -7.34 -8.87
C PHE A 116 -1.02 -6.65 -8.75
N ALA A 117 -0.47 -6.26 -9.90
CA ALA A 117 0.76 -5.52 -9.97
C ALA A 117 0.47 -4.22 -10.71
N TYR A 118 1.13 -3.15 -10.30
CA TYR A 118 0.94 -1.86 -10.92
C TYR A 118 2.25 -1.08 -10.94
N THR A 119 2.28 -0.09 -11.82
CA THR A 119 3.43 0.76 -12.05
C THR A 119 2.94 2.19 -12.04
N LEU A 120 3.48 3.00 -11.13
CA LEU A 120 3.29 4.43 -11.08
C LEU A 120 4.40 5.10 -11.89
N ILE A 121 4.04 6.07 -12.72
CA ILE A 121 5.00 6.76 -13.57
C ILE A 121 4.94 8.25 -13.29
N ALA A 122 6.10 8.83 -12.97
CA ALA A 122 6.26 10.27 -12.88
C ALA A 122 7.25 10.74 -13.97
N LYS A 123 6.98 11.92 -14.53
CA LYS A 123 7.75 12.50 -15.63
C LYS A 123 8.37 13.82 -15.22
N LYS A 124 9.49 14.16 -15.87
CA LYS A 124 10.14 15.47 -15.79
C LYS A 124 10.69 15.81 -17.17
N THR A 125 10.41 17.03 -17.63
CA THR A 125 10.82 17.47 -18.98
C THR A 125 12.34 17.33 -19.15
N GLY A 126 12.75 16.65 -20.22
CA GLY A 126 14.15 16.45 -20.57
C GLY A 126 14.85 15.33 -19.80
N GLU A 127 14.13 14.59 -18.94
CA GLU A 127 14.66 13.49 -18.13
C GLU A 127 13.99 12.16 -18.50
N LYS A 128 14.61 11.05 -18.07
CA LYS A 128 13.99 9.72 -18.12
C LYS A 128 12.76 9.69 -17.21
N ASP A 129 11.72 8.96 -17.60
CA ASP A 129 10.57 8.68 -16.73
C ASP A 129 11.02 7.93 -15.47
N LEU A 130 10.49 8.35 -14.31
CA LEU A 130 10.65 7.68 -13.03
C LEU A 130 9.58 6.59 -12.92
N ILE A 131 10.02 5.34 -12.98
CA ILE A 131 9.18 4.15 -12.98
C ILE A 131 9.18 3.57 -11.57
N MET A 132 8.00 3.47 -10.96
CA MET A 132 7.84 2.95 -9.60
C MET A 132 6.92 1.74 -9.67
N ASP A 133 7.46 0.56 -9.37
CA ASP A 133 6.82 -0.74 -9.62
C ASP A 133 6.35 -1.47 -8.33
N PRO A 134 5.36 -0.94 -7.59
CA PRO A 134 4.82 -1.63 -6.42
C PRO A 134 3.87 -2.79 -6.77
N GLY A 135 3.73 -3.73 -5.86
CA GLY A 135 2.65 -4.72 -5.90
C GLY A 135 1.41 -4.29 -5.09
N GLY A 136 0.27 -4.95 -5.35
CA GLY A 136 -0.98 -4.75 -4.60
C GLY A 136 -1.81 -6.03 -4.39
N THR A 137 -2.66 -6.04 -3.36
CA THR A 137 -3.63 -7.13 -3.14
C THR A 137 -4.96 -6.55 -2.65
N ASN A 138 -6.04 -7.03 -3.24
CA ASN A 138 -7.41 -6.74 -2.87
C ASN A 138 -7.96 -7.81 -1.92
N ASN A 139 -8.37 -7.40 -0.73
CA ASN A 139 -9.09 -8.21 0.24
C ASN A 139 -10.51 -7.64 0.37
N ASN A 140 -11.47 -8.28 -0.32
CA ASN A 140 -12.90 -7.96 -0.27
C ASN A 140 -13.59 -8.76 0.86
N GLY A 141 -14.27 -8.08 1.79
CA GLY A 141 -15.44 -8.59 2.53
C GLY A 141 -15.23 -9.61 3.67
N GLY A 142 -16.08 -9.50 4.71
CA GLY A 142 -16.01 -10.11 6.04
C GLY A 142 -15.87 -11.65 6.12
N GLY A 143 -15.19 -12.09 7.20
CA GLY A 143 -14.54 -13.40 7.39
C GLY A 143 -15.39 -14.65 7.12
N THR A 144 -14.75 -15.74 6.71
CA THR A 144 -14.21 -16.69 7.68
C THR A 144 -12.68 -16.76 7.69
N SER A 145 -12.16 -16.95 8.91
CA SER A 145 -10.76 -17.21 9.26
C SER A 145 -10.07 -18.17 8.29
N ASP A 146 -8.92 -17.76 7.78
CA ASP A 146 -7.74 -18.61 7.78
C ASP A 146 -6.55 -17.76 8.23
N PHE A 147 -6.12 -18.03 9.45
CA PHE A 147 -4.92 -17.48 10.04
C PHE A 147 -3.70 -17.98 9.24
N ALA A 148 -2.96 -17.05 8.67
CA ALA A 148 -1.51 -17.21 8.47
C ALA A 148 -0.83 -15.84 8.65
N PHE A 149 -0.95 -15.28 9.84
CA PHE A 149 0.03 -14.29 10.31
C PHE A 149 1.34 -15.03 10.59
N SER A 150 2.30 -15.03 9.66
CA SER A 150 3.70 -15.24 10.02
C SER A 150 4.29 -13.90 10.50
N SER A 151 3.83 -13.44 11.65
CA SER A 151 4.38 -12.27 12.33
C SER A 151 5.66 -12.68 13.04
N ASN A 152 6.82 -12.41 12.44
CA ASN A 152 8.07 -12.34 13.20
C ASN A 152 8.09 -11.03 14.00
N VAL A 153 7.24 -10.92 15.02
CA VAL A 153 7.46 -9.95 16.10
C VAL A 153 8.41 -10.63 17.08
N VAL A 154 9.68 -10.28 16.99
CA VAL A 154 10.67 -10.59 18.03
C VAL A 154 10.30 -9.75 19.24
N VAL A 155 9.45 -10.30 20.12
CA VAL A 155 9.33 -9.79 21.48
C VAL A 155 10.60 -10.23 22.21
N GLY A 156 11.53 -9.30 22.34
CA GLY A 156 12.72 -9.49 23.17
C GLY A 156 12.30 -9.83 24.59
N ALA A 157 12.51 -11.07 25.00
CA ALA A 157 12.43 -11.47 26.39
C ALA A 157 13.59 -10.81 27.12
N VAL A 158 13.32 -9.69 27.80
CA VAL A 158 14.24 -9.15 28.80
C VAL A 158 14.16 -10.08 30.00
N ALA A 159 15.10 -11.02 30.08
CA ALA A 159 15.34 -11.81 31.27
C ALA A 159 15.86 -10.87 32.38
N ALA A 160 15.01 -10.55 33.34
CA ALA A 160 15.43 -10.00 34.63
C ALA A 160 15.27 -11.10 35.68
N ALA A 161 16.35 -11.84 35.90
CA ALA A 161 16.54 -12.69 37.06
C ALA A 161 17.08 -11.84 38.22
N ALA A 162 16.41 -11.87 39.38
CA ALA A 162 16.91 -11.61 40.75
C ALA A 162 15.71 -11.33 41.66
N LEU A 163 15.60 -11.75 42.92
CA LEU A 163 16.25 -12.72 43.80
C LEU A 163 15.50 -12.57 45.15
N LEU A 164 15.49 -13.65 45.94
CA LEU A 164 15.43 -13.66 47.40
C LEU A 164 14.13 -13.30 48.16
N ALA A 165 13.55 -14.39 48.68
CA ALA A 165 13.31 -14.67 50.09
C ALA A 165 12.45 -13.70 50.92
N VAL A 166 11.27 -14.18 51.31
CA VAL A 166 10.67 -13.86 52.60
C VAL A 166 10.27 -15.16 53.28
N ALA A 167 10.95 -15.44 54.38
CA ALA A 167 10.61 -16.45 55.38
C ALA A 167 9.20 -16.18 55.93
N PHE A 168 8.44 -17.24 56.23
CA PHE A 168 7.63 -17.45 57.46
C PHE A 168 6.61 -18.57 57.22
N ILE A 169 6.24 -19.24 58.33
CA ILE A 169 5.21 -20.28 58.59
C ILE A 169 5.94 -21.52 59.14
N VAL A 170 6.26 -21.58 60.44
CA VAL A 170 5.35 -21.88 61.57
C VAL A 170 4.44 -23.07 61.26
N LEU A 171 4.85 -24.26 61.71
CA LEU A 171 3.95 -25.38 61.92
C LEU A 171 4.47 -26.24 63.08
N ARG A 172 3.79 -26.08 64.21
CA ARG A 172 3.63 -26.96 65.39
C ARG A 172 4.86 -27.37 66.17
#